data_AF-A0A820G614-F1
#
_entry.id   AF-A0A820G614-F1
#
_cell.length_a   1.000
_cell.length_b   1.000
_cell.length_c   1.000
_cell.angle_alpha   90.00
_cell.angle_beta   90.00
_cell.angle_gamma   90.00
#
_symmetry.space_group_name_H-M   'P 1'
#
loop_
_entity.id
_entity.type
_entity.pdbx_description
1 polymer ?
#
loop_
_entity_poly.entity_id
_entity_poly.type
_entity_poly.pdbx_seq_one_letter_code
_entity_poly.pdbx_strand_id
1 'polypeptide(L)' 'LLAVGYGKTVDNQDYYILKNQHSTQWGMDGYAWLARNKNNQCGIATLASYALI' A
#
# COMPACT_ATOMS: atom_id res chain seq x y z
N LEU A 1 -3.20 8.39 -2.87
CA LEU A 1 -2.37 7.27 -2.39
C LEU A 1 -2.13 6.33 -3.57
N LEU A 2 -0.93 5.80 -3.75
CA LEU A 2 -0.60 4.92 -4.87
C LEU A 2 0.02 3.62 -4.36
N ALA A 3 -0.54 2.47 -4.75
CA ALA A 3 0.11 1.19 -4.53
C ALA A 3 1.26 1.03 -5.53
N VAL A 4 2.48 0.89 -5.03
CA VAL A 4 3.70 0.79 -5.86
C VAL A 4 4.36 -0.59 -5.77
N GLY A 5 3.83 -1.46 -4.91
CA GLY A 5 4.33 -2.82 -4.74
C GLY A 5 3.54 -3.58 -3.70
N TYR A 6 3.95 -4.82 -3.47
CA TYR A 6 3.40 -5.70 -2.45
C TYR A 6 4.47 -6.67 -1.99
N GLY A 7 4.26 -7.28 -0.83
CA GLY A 7 5.18 -8.26 -0.27
C GLY A 7 4.51 -9.15 0.76
N LYS A 8 5.36 -9.92 1.43
CA LYS A 8 5.02 -10.78 2.56
C LYS A 8 6.15 -10.68 3.58
N THR A 9 5.82 -10.55 4.87
CA THR A 9 6.82 -10.57 5.95
C THR A 9 7.31 -11.99 6.23
N VAL A 10 8.37 -12.12 7.02
CA VAL A 10 8.85 -13.43 7.51
C VAL A 10 7.79 -14.20 8.31
N ASP A 11 6.89 -13.47 8.98
CA ASP A 11 5.75 -14.02 9.74
C ASP A 11 4.50 -14.23 8.87
N ASN A 12 4.67 -14.38 7.56
CA ASN A 12 3.63 -14.63 6.57
C ASN A 12 2.53 -13.56 6.45
N GLN A 13 2.76 -12.32 6.90
CA GLN A 13 1.79 -11.23 6.75
C GLN A 13 1.93 -10.56 5.38
N ASP A 14 0.87 -10.60 4.57
CA ASP A 14 0.83 -9.93 3.27
C ASP A 14 0.64 -8.41 3.44
N TYR A 15 1.35 -7.62 2.65
CA TYR A 15 1.18 -6.16 2.65
C TYR A 15 1.26 -5.54 1.25
N TYR A 16 0.65 -4.37 1.10
CA TYR A 16 0.89 -3.43 0.00
C TYR A 16 1.93 -2.39 0.44
N ILE A 17 2.76 -1.95 -0.49
CA ILE A 17 3.63 -0.77 -0.32
C ILE A 17 2.91 0.42 -0.96
N LEU A 18 2.67 1.44 -0.14
CA LEU A 18 1.88 2.60 -0.51
C LEU A 18 2.77 3.83 -0.51
N LYS A 19 2.80 4.55 -1.63
CA LYS A 19 3.38 5.89 -1.71
C LYS A 19 2.31 6.92 -1.34
N ASN A 20 2.66 7.84 -0.45
CA ASN A 20 1.81 8.97 -0.09
C ASN A 20 2.37 10.30 -0.65
N GLN A 21 1.71 11.40 -0.31
CA GLN A 21 2.04 12.75 -0.76
C GLN A 21 2.35 13.73 0.40
N HIS A 22 2.61 13.21 1.61
CA HIS A 22 2.77 14.02 2.83
C HIS A 22 4.24 14.26 3.21
N SER A 23 5.11 14.54 2.23
CA SER A 23 6.58 14.63 2.42
C SER A 23 7.26 13.28 2.71
N THR A 24 8.57 13.22 2.48
CA THR A 24 9.41 12.07 2.86
C THR A 24 9.56 11.93 4.36
N GLN A 25 9.31 12.99 5.14
CA GLN A 25 9.36 12.94 6.60
C GLN A 25 8.23 12.10 7.22
N TRP A 26 7.20 11.77 6.45
CA TRP A 26 6.08 10.97 6.94
C TRP A 26 6.34 9.47 6.74
N GLY A 27 5.99 8.67 7.75
CA GLY A 27 6.03 7.20 7.64
C GLY A 27 7.45 6.68 7.42
N MET A 28 7.60 5.78 6.44
CA MET A 28 8.88 5.23 6.01
C MET A 28 9.31 5.95 4.73
N ASP A 29 9.93 7.12 4.86
CA ASP A 29 10.41 7.95 3.73
C ASP A 29 9.29 8.34 2.73
N GLY A 30 8.09 8.64 3.23
CA GLY A 30 6.90 8.94 2.42
C GLY A 30 6.07 7.71 2.03
N TYR A 31 6.42 6.54 2.56
CA TYR A 31 5.72 5.29 2.31
C TYR A 31 5.06 4.72 3.57
N ALA A 32 4.07 3.86 3.36
CA ALA A 32 3.47 3.03 4.39
C ALA A 32 3.23 1.62 3.88
N TRP A 33 3.16 0.67 4.79
CA TRP A 33 2.64 -0.67 4.51
C TRP A 33 1.20 -0.77 5.00
N LEU A 34 0.35 -1.41 4.20
CA LEU A 34 -1.03 -1.72 4.58
C LEU A 34 -1.25 -3.22 4.44
N ALA A 35 -1.93 -3.81 5.43
CA ALA A 35 -2.29 -5.23 5.40
C ALA A 35 -3.04 -5.57 4.11
N ARG A 36 -2.51 -6.55 3.38
CA ARG A 36 -3.09 -7.10 2.15
C ARG A 36 -3.80 -8.40 2.47
N ASN A 37 -4.80 -8.76 1.67
CA ASN A 37 -5.61 -9.98 1.86
C ASN A 37 -6.31 -10.06 3.22
N LYS A 38 -6.52 -8.90 3.88
CA LYS A 38 -7.19 -8.79 5.17
C LYS A 38 -8.57 -8.15 5.01
N ASN A 39 -9.48 -8.87 4.34
CA ASN A 39 -10.87 -8.46 4.11
C ASN A 39 -11.02 -7.02 3.57
N ASN A 40 -10.29 -6.69 2.50
CA ASN A 40 -10.24 -5.33 1.91
C ASN A 40 -10.02 -4.23 2.98
N GLN A 41 -9.00 -4.44 3.83
CA GLN A 41 -8.65 -3.52 4.91
C GLN A 41 -8.61 -2.06 4.42
N CYS A 42 -9.32 -1.18 5.11
CA CYS A 42 -9.45 0.25 4.79
C CYS A 42 -10.01 0.55 3.38
N GLY A 43 -10.63 -0.42 2.71
CA GLY A 43 -11.22 -0.24 1.39
C GLY A 43 -10.20 -0.06 0.26
N ILE A 44 -8.94 -0.49 0.45
CA ILE A 44 -7.86 -0.21 -0.51
C ILE A 44 -8.13 -0.74 -1.93
N ALA A 45 -8.90 -1.82 -2.05
CA ALA A 45 -9.24 -2.45 -3.33
C ALA A 45 -10.62 -2.02 -3.89
N THR A 46 -11.33 -1.10 -3.23
CA THR A 46 -12.69 -0.72 -3.63
C THR A 46 -12.73 0.15 -4.88
N LEU A 47 -11.77 1.07 -5.04
CA LEU A 47 -11.72 2.04 -6.16
C LEU A 47 -10.30 2.16 -6.73
N ALA A 48 -9.69 1.02 -7.06
CA ALA A 48 -8.37 1.00 -7.69
C ALA A 48 -8.48 1.27 -9.21
N SER A 49 -7.59 2.10 -9.74
CA SER A 49 -7.50 2.41 -11.16
C SER A 49 -6.05 2.57 -11.61
N TYR A 50 -5.82 2.42 -12.91
CA TYR A 50 -4.52 2.66 -13.55
C TYR A 50 -4.75 3.29 -14.93
N ALA A 51 -3.78 4.05 -15.42
CA ALA A 51 -3.81 4.60 -16.78
C ALA A 51 -3.24 3.56 -17.76
N LEU A 52 -3.90 3.39 -18.91
CA LEU A 52 -3.38 2.62 -20.05
C LEU A 52 -2.69 3.59 -21.02
N ILE A 53 -1.61 3.13 -21.65
CA ILE A 53 -0.79 3.90 -22.59
C ILE A 53 -0.75 3.16 -23.92
#